data_AF-A0A535QIV9-F1
#
_entry.id   AF-A0A535QIV9-F1
#
_cell.length_a   1.000
_cell.length_b   1.000
_cell.length_c   1.000
_cell.angle_alpha   90.00
_cell.angle_beta   90.00
_cell.angle_gamma   90.00
#
_symmetry.space_group_name_H-M   'P 1'
#
loop_
_entity.id
_entity.type
_entity.pdbx_description
1 polymer ?
#
loop_
_entity_poly.entity_id
_entity_poly.type
_entity_poly.pdbx_seq_one_letter_code
_entity_poly.pdbx_strand_id
1 'polypeptide(L)'
;EPGLRRLKEEGYTMVVFSNGSPSMLDAIMHATHLNVYLSGFVSVDEVKVYKPSPKVYRHVAERLGRPVEEVRLVSSNPFDVIGAEYAGLQAAWVNRSGGLFDTLAPRPTMVVSTLVELASVLESRHA
;
A
#
# COMPACT_ATOMS: atom_id res chain seq x y z
N GLU A 1 8.41 11.86 7.93
CA GLU A 1 8.38 11.14 6.65
C GLU A 1 8.15 12.06 5.45
N PRO A 2 9.21 12.48 4.73
CA PRO A 2 9.10 13.38 3.57
C PRO A 2 8.27 12.80 2.41
N GLY A 3 8.37 11.50 2.13
CA GLY A 3 7.61 10.86 1.05
C GLY A 3 6.10 10.85 1.31
N LEU A 4 5.68 10.46 2.52
CA LEU A 4 4.27 10.48 2.91
C LEU A 4 3.70 11.90 2.91
N ARG A 5 4.50 12.90 3.31
CA ARG A 5 4.09 14.30 3.25
C ARG A 5 3.76 14.73 1.82
N ARG A 6 4.67 14.48 0.87
CA ARG A 6 4.46 14.84 -0.55
C ARG A 6 3.23 14.16 -1.12
N LEU A 7 3.07 12.85 -0.90
CA LEU A 7 1.87 12.12 -1.35
C LEU A 7 0.58 12.72 -0.77
N LYS A 8 0.59 13.16 0.49
CA LYS A 8 -0.56 13.86 1.08
C LYS A 8 -0.80 15.23 0.44
N GLU A 9 0.25 16.00 0.18
CA GLU A 9 0.18 17.32 -0.46
C GLU A 9 -0.34 17.23 -1.91
N GLU A 10 -0.04 16.14 -2.62
CA GLU A 10 -0.61 15.79 -3.93
C GLU A 10 -2.06 15.29 -3.87
N GLY A 11 -2.66 15.21 -2.68
CA GLY A 11 -4.07 14.88 -2.50
C GLY A 11 -4.38 13.37 -2.44
N TYR A 12 -3.39 12.51 -2.32
CA TYR A 12 -3.65 11.07 -2.14
C TYR A 12 -4.28 10.78 -0.77
N THR A 13 -5.36 10.01 -0.77
CA THR A 13 -5.87 9.36 0.45
C THR A 13 -5.03 8.13 0.74
N MET A 14 -4.47 8.04 1.94
CA MET A 14 -3.57 6.95 2.31
C MET A 14 -4.01 6.31 3.63
N VAL A 15 -3.90 4.98 3.70
CA VAL A 15 -4.20 4.17 4.89
C VAL A 15 -3.10 3.14 5.11
N VAL A 16 -2.92 2.70 6.35
CA VAL A 16 -2.17 1.46 6.62
C VAL A 16 -3.04 0.26 6.27
N PHE A 17 -2.55 -0.67 5.46
CA PHE A 17 -3.26 -1.91 5.13
C PHE A 17 -2.45 -3.14 5.57
N SER A 18 -2.92 -3.86 6.59
CA SER A 18 -2.08 -4.82 7.32
C SER A 18 -2.81 -6.07 7.81
N ASN A 19 -2.05 -7.16 7.97
CA ASN A 19 -2.48 -8.39 8.61
C ASN A 19 -2.64 -8.25 10.15
N GLY A 20 -2.18 -7.15 10.75
CA GLY A 20 -2.28 -6.91 12.20
C GLY A 20 -3.71 -6.66 12.68
N SER A 21 -3.99 -6.98 13.95
CA SER A 21 -5.29 -6.72 14.58
C SER A 21 -5.56 -5.22 14.71
N PRO A 22 -6.83 -4.78 14.82
CA PRO A 22 -7.15 -3.37 15.04
C PRO A 22 -6.43 -2.74 16.24
N SER A 23 -6.35 -3.46 17.37
CA SER A 23 -5.65 -2.99 18.58
C SER A 23 -4.15 -2.78 18.35
N MET A 24 -3.50 -3.66 17.59
CA MET A 24 -2.09 -3.55 17.25
C MET A 24 -1.85 -2.36 16.31
N LEU A 25 -2.69 -2.19 15.30
CA LEU A 25 -2.56 -1.10 14.33
C LEU A 25 -2.81 0.25 14.97
N ASP A 26 -3.81 0.35 15.84
CA ASP A 26 -4.08 1.56 16.62
C ASP A 26 -2.87 1.99 17.45
N ALA A 27 -2.29 1.05 18.21
CA ALA A 27 -1.07 1.30 18.99
C ALA A 27 0.11 1.75 18.12
N ILE A 28 0.32 1.14 16.95
CA ILE A 28 1.39 1.52 16.01
C ILE A 28 1.14 2.93 15.46
N MET A 29 -0.09 3.23 15.05
CA MET A 29 -0.46 4.55 14.51
C MET A 29 -0.19 5.66 15.52
N HIS A 30 -0.54 5.43 16.79
CA HIS A 30 -0.25 6.36 17.88
C HIS A 30 1.25 6.51 18.16
N ALA A 31 1.98 5.41 18.29
CA ALA A 31 3.41 5.45 18.62
C ALA A 31 4.26 6.11 17.51
N THR A 32 3.87 5.93 16.25
CA THR A 32 4.62 6.42 15.09
C THR A 32 4.17 7.78 14.58
N HIS A 33 3.11 8.36 15.16
CA HIS A 33 2.51 9.63 14.73
C HIS A 33 2.13 9.63 13.24
N LEU A 34 1.78 8.46 12.68
CA LEU A 34 1.43 8.32 11.27
C LEU A 34 0.07 8.94 10.93
N ASN A 35 -0.76 9.20 11.93
CA ASN A 35 -2.05 9.88 11.81
C ASN A 35 -1.95 11.30 11.20
N VAL A 36 -0.77 11.93 11.22
CA VAL A 36 -0.57 13.22 10.53
C VAL A 36 -0.53 13.07 9.00
N TYR A 37 -0.24 11.88 8.49
CA TYR A 37 -0.14 11.60 7.05
C TYR A 37 -1.27 10.69 6.54
N LEU A 38 -1.66 9.69 7.32
CA LEU A 38 -2.57 8.63 6.92
C LEU A 38 -3.93 8.83 7.59
N SER A 39 -5.01 8.58 6.85
CA SER A 39 -6.40 8.75 7.31
C SER A 39 -6.85 7.67 8.30
N GLY A 40 -6.05 6.61 8.47
CA GLY A 40 -6.35 5.50 9.37
C GLY A 40 -5.69 4.19 8.91
N PHE A 41 -6.31 3.08 9.25
CA PHE A 41 -5.89 1.75 8.82
C PHE A 41 -7.06 0.88 8.36
N VAL A 42 -6.77 -0.14 7.58
CA VAL A 42 -7.66 -1.24 7.23
C VAL A 42 -6.97 -2.54 7.63
N SER A 43 -7.60 -3.28 8.54
CA SER A 43 -7.11 -4.59 8.99
C SER A 43 -7.78 -5.69 8.18
N VAL A 44 -7.00 -6.71 7.79
CA VAL A 44 -7.59 -7.93 7.20
C VAL A 44 -8.42 -8.74 8.21
N ASP A 45 -8.31 -8.44 9.51
CA ASP A 45 -9.11 -9.06 10.56
C ASP A 45 -10.61 -8.80 10.36
N GLU A 46 -10.97 -7.72 9.66
CA GLU A 46 -12.37 -7.41 9.29
C GLU A 46 -12.99 -8.48 8.38
N VAL A 47 -12.17 -9.20 7.60
CA VAL A 47 -12.62 -10.23 6.63
C VAL A 47 -12.13 -11.64 6.96
N LYS A 48 -11.45 -11.82 8.10
CA LYS A 48 -11.00 -13.11 8.64
C LYS A 48 -10.21 -13.98 7.65
N VAL A 49 -9.41 -13.35 6.80
CA VAL A 49 -8.48 -14.02 5.88
C VAL A 49 -7.24 -13.16 5.69
N TYR A 50 -6.08 -13.76 5.51
CA TYR A 50 -4.81 -13.05 5.34
C TYR A 50 -4.48 -12.78 3.86
N LYS A 51 -3.62 -11.80 3.63
CA LYS A 51 -2.88 -11.65 2.37
C LYS A 51 -2.15 -12.97 2.00
N PRO A 52 -2.03 -13.34 0.71
CA PRO A 52 -2.44 -12.60 -0.48
C PRO A 52 -3.83 -13.00 -1.01
N SER A 53 -4.81 -13.34 -0.14
CA SER A 53 -6.17 -13.63 -0.61
C SER A 53 -6.77 -12.42 -1.37
N PRO A 54 -7.31 -12.57 -2.59
CA PRO A 54 -7.92 -11.46 -3.32
C PRO A 54 -9.01 -10.70 -2.54
N LYS A 55 -9.66 -11.39 -1.58
CA LYS A 55 -10.69 -10.80 -0.70
C LYS A 55 -10.17 -9.61 0.09
N VAL A 56 -8.93 -9.67 0.61
CA VAL A 56 -8.42 -8.58 1.46
C VAL A 56 -8.15 -7.31 0.66
N TYR A 57 -7.76 -7.46 -0.61
CA TYR A 57 -7.44 -6.32 -1.47
C TYR A 57 -8.70 -5.64 -2.01
N ARG A 58 -9.74 -6.42 -2.31
CA ARG A 58 -11.07 -5.86 -2.64
C ARG A 58 -11.68 -5.17 -1.43
N HIS A 59 -11.53 -5.76 -0.24
CA HIS A 59 -11.99 -5.16 1.01
C HIS A 59 -11.37 -3.78 1.27
N VAL A 60 -10.06 -3.60 1.08
CA VAL A 60 -9.46 -2.26 1.26
C VAL A 60 -10.01 -1.24 0.25
N ALA A 61 -10.29 -1.64 -1.00
CA ALA A 61 -10.92 -0.76 -1.97
C ALA A 61 -12.36 -0.38 -1.57
N GLU A 62 -13.15 -1.35 -1.10
CA GLU A 62 -14.50 -1.12 -0.56
C GLU A 62 -14.47 -0.16 0.63
N ARG A 63 -13.53 -0.34 1.57
CA ARG A 63 -13.37 0.55 2.74
C ARG A 63 -12.98 1.98 2.36
N LEU A 64 -12.26 2.15 1.25
CA LEU A 64 -11.91 3.44 0.68
C LEU A 64 -13.04 4.04 -0.19
N GLY A 65 -14.09 3.27 -0.50
CA GLY A 65 -15.15 3.69 -1.40
C GLY A 65 -14.66 3.94 -2.82
N ARG A 66 -13.69 3.16 -3.29
CA ARG A 66 -13.04 3.33 -4.60
C ARG A 66 -13.13 2.07 -5.45
N PRO A 67 -13.18 2.21 -6.80
CA PRO A 67 -12.92 1.10 -7.70
C PRO A 67 -11.56 0.47 -7.39
N VAL A 68 -11.45 -0.85 -7.52
CA VAL A 68 -10.25 -1.59 -7.13
C VAL A 68 -9.02 -1.17 -7.95
N GLU A 69 -9.24 -0.85 -9.22
CA GLU A 69 -8.25 -0.36 -10.18
C GLU A 69 -7.72 1.06 -9.90
N GLU A 70 -8.44 1.85 -9.09
CA GLU A 70 -7.99 3.17 -8.62
C GLU A 70 -7.13 3.08 -7.35
N VAL A 71 -7.06 1.91 -6.70
CA VAL A 71 -6.30 1.71 -5.48
C VAL A 71 -4.92 1.15 -5.80
N ARG A 72 -3.89 1.76 -5.21
CA ARG A 72 -2.50 1.30 -5.33
C ARG A 72 -2.00 0.72 -4.02
N LEU A 73 -1.60 -0.55 -4.04
CA LEU A 73 -0.82 -1.13 -2.95
C LEU A 73 0.63 -0.65 -3.05
N VAL A 74 1.18 -0.14 -1.94
CA VAL A 74 2.60 0.16 -1.80
C VAL A 74 3.18 -0.81 -0.77
N SER A 75 4.10 -1.69 -1.20
CA SER A 75 4.66 -2.72 -0.31
C SER A 75 6.11 -3.03 -0.63
N SER A 76 6.88 -3.40 0.39
CA SER A 76 8.24 -3.95 0.20
C SER A 76 8.24 -5.47 0.01
N ASN A 77 7.09 -6.13 0.19
CA ASN A 77 6.96 -7.59 0.10
C ASN A 77 6.46 -8.01 -1.29
N PRO A 78 7.22 -8.81 -2.05
CA PRO A 78 6.79 -9.28 -3.37
C PRO A 78 5.44 -10.00 -3.37
N PHE A 79 5.17 -10.91 -2.42
CA PHE A 79 3.90 -11.63 -2.37
C PHE A 79 2.67 -10.69 -2.26
N ASP A 80 2.84 -9.54 -1.60
CA ASP A 80 1.76 -8.58 -1.37
C ASP A 80 1.48 -7.78 -2.63
N VAL A 81 2.56 -7.35 -3.31
CA VAL A 81 2.50 -6.70 -4.64
C VAL A 81 1.80 -7.61 -5.64
N ILE A 82 2.22 -8.88 -5.70
CA ILE A 82 1.63 -9.89 -6.58
C ILE A 82 0.15 -10.06 -6.24
N GLY A 83 -0.19 -10.27 -4.98
CA GLY A 83 -1.58 -10.43 -4.53
C GLY A 83 -2.48 -9.26 -4.92
N ALA A 84 -1.97 -8.03 -4.79
CA ALA A 84 -2.69 -6.83 -5.17
C ALA A 84 -2.95 -6.75 -6.68
N GLU A 85 -1.93 -6.97 -7.51
CA GLU A 85 -2.08 -6.96 -8.98
C GLU A 85 -3.07 -8.04 -9.46
N TYR A 86 -2.96 -9.27 -8.92
CA TYR A 86 -3.91 -10.35 -9.22
C TYR A 86 -5.34 -10.05 -8.76
N ALA A 87 -5.52 -9.23 -7.72
CA ALA A 87 -6.83 -8.81 -7.25
C ALA A 87 -7.41 -7.62 -8.04
N GLY A 88 -6.63 -7.01 -8.95
CA GLY A 88 -7.04 -5.90 -9.82
C GLY A 88 -6.55 -4.52 -9.38
N LEU A 89 -5.73 -4.44 -8.32
CA LEU A 89 -5.18 -3.17 -7.85
C LEU A 89 -3.96 -2.79 -8.70
N GLN A 90 -3.64 -1.51 -8.69
CA GLN A 90 -2.29 -1.08 -9.03
C GLN A 90 -1.33 -1.47 -7.91
N ALA A 91 -0.04 -1.64 -8.22
CA ALA A 91 0.97 -1.88 -7.20
C ALA A 91 2.26 -1.11 -7.44
N ALA A 92 2.96 -0.80 -6.35
CA ALA A 92 4.31 -0.28 -6.35
C ALA A 92 5.16 -1.10 -5.38
N TRP A 93 6.25 -1.68 -5.89
CA TRP A 93 7.19 -2.40 -5.06
C TRP A 93 8.29 -1.46 -4.56
N VAL A 94 8.42 -1.34 -3.24
CA VAL A 94 9.46 -0.54 -2.58
C VAL A 94 10.66 -1.44 -2.26
N ASN A 95 11.58 -1.58 -3.21
CA ASN A 95 12.79 -2.38 -3.08
C ASN A 95 13.93 -1.60 -2.41
N ARG A 96 13.92 -1.56 -1.07
CA ARG A 96 14.94 -0.84 -0.28
C ARG A 96 16.29 -1.53 -0.24
N SER A 97 16.30 -2.85 -0.33
CA SER A 97 17.51 -3.68 -0.13
C SER A 97 18.20 -4.07 -1.44
N GLY A 98 17.63 -3.75 -2.60
CA GLY A 98 18.10 -4.27 -3.88
C GLY A 98 17.87 -5.77 -4.05
N GLY A 99 16.94 -6.34 -3.27
CA GLY A 99 16.62 -7.76 -3.30
C GLY A 99 15.98 -8.20 -4.62
N LEU A 100 15.87 -9.51 -4.80
CA LEU A 100 15.17 -10.11 -5.93
C LEU A 100 13.66 -9.98 -5.74
N PHE A 101 12.95 -9.81 -6.86
CA PHE A 101 11.51 -10.00 -6.89
C PHE A 101 11.20 -11.50 -6.95
N ASP A 102 9.97 -11.86 -6.57
CA ASP A 102 9.52 -13.25 -6.58
C ASP A 102 9.38 -13.76 -8.02
N THR A 103 9.63 -15.06 -8.24
CA THR A 103 9.52 -15.71 -9.55
C THR A 103 8.10 -16.15 -9.89
N LEU A 104 7.17 -16.04 -8.94
CA LEU A 104 5.74 -16.36 -9.11
C LEU A 104 4.99 -15.40 -10.05
N ALA A 105 5.57 -14.24 -10.37
CA ALA A 105 4.98 -13.27 -11.30
C ALA A 105 6.07 -12.42 -11.99
N PRO A 106 5.74 -11.77 -13.11
CA PRO A 106 6.60 -10.73 -13.67
C PRO A 106 6.85 -9.61 -12.66
N ARG A 107 7.97 -8.90 -12.83
CA ARG A 107 8.28 -7.71 -12.03
C ARG A 107 7.21 -6.62 -12.28
N PRO A 108 6.70 -5.94 -11.24
CA PRO A 108 5.69 -4.90 -11.40
C PRO A 108 6.26 -3.72 -12.18
N THR A 109 5.36 -2.97 -12.83
CA THR A 109 5.74 -1.82 -13.66
C THR A 109 6.31 -0.65 -12.86
N MET A 110 5.97 -0.56 -11.56
CA MET A 110 6.47 0.48 -10.67
C MET A 110 7.35 -0.13 -9.57
N VAL A 111 8.64 0.15 -9.67
CA VAL A 111 9.62 -0.24 -8.66
C VAL A 111 10.41 0.99 -8.25
N VAL A 112 10.47 1.22 -6.94
CA VAL A 112 11.14 2.37 -6.32
C VAL A 112 11.95 1.89 -5.13
N SER A 113 12.98 2.64 -4.76
CA SER A 113 13.82 2.37 -3.60
C SER A 113 13.31 3.06 -2.33
N THR A 114 12.55 4.15 -2.46
CA THR A 114 12.06 4.95 -1.32
C THR A 114 10.64 5.49 -1.54
N LEU A 115 9.98 5.94 -0.46
CA LEU A 115 8.70 6.64 -0.57
C LEU A 115 8.83 8.05 -1.16
N VAL A 116 10.03 8.64 -1.12
CA VAL A 116 10.31 9.93 -1.77
C VAL A 116 10.35 9.77 -3.28
N GLU A 117 11.00 8.70 -3.75
CA GLU A 117 11.02 8.33 -5.16
C GLU A 117 9.62 7.96 -5.66
N LEU A 118 8.84 7.22 -4.85
CA LEU A 118 7.44 6.95 -5.15
C LEU A 118 6.65 8.24 -5.44
N ALA A 119 6.78 9.24 -4.57
CA ALA A 119 6.11 10.53 -4.75
C ALA A 119 6.53 11.20 -6.08
N SER A 120 7.84 11.29 -6.35
CA SER A 120 8.34 11.87 -7.61
C SER A 120 7.80 11.15 -8.87
N VAL A 121 7.74 9.82 -8.86
CA VAL A 121 7.22 9.02 -9.98
C VAL A 121 5.72 9.25 -10.19
N LEU A 122 4.96 9.43 -9.12
CA LEU A 122 3.53 9.68 -9.21
C LEU A 122 3.20 11.11 -9.67
N GLU A 123 3.93 12.11 -9.17
CA GLU A 123 3.82 13.52 -9.59
C GLU A 123 4.04 13.67 -11.11
N SER A 124 5.12 13.07 -11.64
CA SER A 124 5.45 13.12 -13.08
C SER A 124 4.42 12.44 -14.01
N ARG A 125 3.50 11.64 -13.47
CA ARG A 125 2.43 11.00 -14.24
C ARG A 125 1.14 11.82 -14.27
N HIS A 126 1.03 12.83 -13.41
CA HIS A 126 -0.10 13.75 -13.33
C HIS A 126 0.12 15.04 -14.16
N ALA A 127 1.36 15.27 -14.63
CA ALA A 127 1.74 16.33 -15.56
C ALA A 127 1.55 15.90 -17.02
#